data_AF-A0A3B9BKD3-F1
#
_entry.id   AF-A0A3B9BKD3-F1
#
_cell.length_a   1.000
_cell.length_b   1.000
_cell.length_c   1.000
_cell.angle_alpha   90.00
_cell.angle_beta   90.00
_cell.angle_gamma   90.00
#
_symmetry.space_group_name_H-M   'P 1'
#
loop_
_entity.id
_entity.type
_entity.pdbx_description
1 polymer ?
#
loop_
_entity_poly.entity_id
_entity_poly.type
_entity_poly.pdbx_seq_one_letter_code
_entity_poly.pdbx_strand_id
1 'polypeptide(L)'
;GKERIKLPNGKTLNVTIPAGVKDGQQIRLRGQGGEGSGGGPAGDALVQITVKPHAFFERDGDNIRVTLPISLPEAVLGGKVEVPTVDGNVTMTVPKNANSGDKLRLKGKGLPQAGGKGRGDQLVTLQIRLPDGADEKLRDFVEEWAKQQSYNPRAGIKI
;
A
#
# COMPACT_ATOMS: atom_id res chain seq x y z
N GLY A 1 3.14 -8.85 15.61
CA GLY A 1 3.70 -8.30 16.86
C GLY A 1 3.04 -8.92 18.07
N LYS A 2 3.46 -8.59 19.29
CA LYS A 2 2.75 -8.99 20.51
C LYS A 2 1.71 -7.91 20.85
N GLU A 3 0.45 -8.27 20.91
CA GLU A 3 -0.64 -7.37 21.29
C GLU A 3 -1.27 -7.82 22.61
N ARG A 4 -1.56 -6.86 23.47
CA ARG A 4 -2.24 -7.12 24.76
C ARG A 4 -3.74 -6.91 24.58
N ILE A 5 -4.52 -7.96 24.75
CA ILE A 5 -5.99 -7.92 24.62
C ILE A 5 -6.67 -8.22 25.95
N LYS A 6 -7.80 -7.56 26.21
CA LYS A 6 -8.68 -7.85 27.35
C LYS A 6 -9.88 -8.66 26.85
N LEU A 7 -10.10 -9.82 27.45
CA LEU A 7 -11.21 -10.71 27.14
C LEU A 7 -12.50 -10.24 27.84
N PRO A 8 -13.69 -10.65 27.36
CA PRO A 8 -14.97 -10.33 28.01
C PRO A 8 -15.07 -10.77 29.48
N ASN A 9 -14.36 -11.84 29.85
CA ASN A 9 -14.27 -12.34 31.23
C ASN A 9 -13.30 -11.54 32.12
N GLY A 10 -12.77 -10.42 31.64
CA GLY A 10 -11.85 -9.54 32.38
C GLY A 10 -10.38 -9.98 32.36
N LYS A 11 -10.06 -11.19 31.90
CA LYS A 11 -8.68 -11.66 31.77
C LYS A 11 -7.93 -10.88 30.69
N THR A 12 -6.63 -10.70 30.87
CA THR A 12 -5.76 -10.02 29.89
C THR A 12 -4.72 -10.98 29.37
N LEU A 13 -4.53 -11.04 28.04
CA LEU A 13 -3.61 -11.95 27.37
C LEU A 13 -2.71 -11.22 26.40
N ASN A 14 -1.47 -11.68 26.31
CA ASN A 14 -0.55 -11.28 25.25
C ASN A 14 -0.69 -12.26 24.08
N VAL A 15 -1.23 -11.78 22.97
CA VAL A 15 -1.40 -12.55 21.74
C VAL A 15 -0.29 -12.18 20.76
N THR A 16 0.41 -13.20 20.26
CA THR A 16 1.36 -12.99 19.17
C THR A 16 0.60 -13.01 17.85
N ILE A 17 0.52 -11.86 17.19
CA ILE A 17 -0.03 -11.71 15.84
C ILE A 17 1.07 -12.09 14.84
N PRO A 18 0.89 -13.17 14.04
CA PRO A 18 1.83 -13.56 13.00
C PRO A 18 2.04 -12.45 11.96
N ALA A 19 3.21 -12.43 11.33
CA ALA A 19 3.41 -11.58 10.17
C ALA A 19 2.52 -12.04 9.00
N GLY A 20 2.05 -11.09 8.19
CA GLY A 20 1.25 -11.38 7.00
C GLY A 20 -0.23 -11.66 7.26
N VAL A 21 -0.72 -11.54 8.49
CA VAL A 21 -2.14 -11.74 8.82
C VAL A 21 -3.04 -10.90 7.92
N LYS A 22 -4.14 -11.50 7.46
CA LYS A 22 -5.12 -10.84 6.59
C LYS A 22 -6.24 -10.21 7.41
N ASP A 23 -6.91 -9.24 6.80
CA ASP A 23 -8.16 -8.73 7.36
C ASP A 23 -9.18 -9.87 7.51
N GLY A 24 -9.92 -9.86 8.62
CA GLY A 24 -10.88 -10.90 8.98
C GLY A 24 -10.27 -12.22 9.46
N GLN A 25 -8.94 -12.36 9.47
CA GLN A 25 -8.30 -13.60 9.93
C GLN A 25 -8.57 -13.85 11.42
N GLN A 26 -8.97 -15.08 11.76
CA GLN A 26 -9.23 -15.49 13.14
C GLN A 26 -8.03 -16.21 13.76
N ILE A 27 -7.70 -15.85 15.00
CA ILE A 27 -6.72 -16.55 15.84
C ILE A 27 -7.48 -17.24 16.98
N ARG A 28 -7.29 -18.56 17.10
CA ARG A 28 -7.87 -19.39 18.17
C ARG A 28 -6.94 -19.45 19.37
N LEU A 29 -7.42 -18.98 20.51
CA LEU A 29 -6.74 -19.05 21.80
C LEU A 29 -7.32 -20.22 22.61
N ARG A 30 -6.61 -21.36 22.59
CA ARG A 30 -7.08 -22.59 23.22
C ARG A 30 -7.23 -22.44 24.75
N GLY A 31 -8.38 -22.84 25.28
CA GLY A 31 -8.68 -22.82 26.72
C GLY A 31 -8.81 -21.41 27.32
N GLN A 32 -8.90 -20.37 26.50
CA GLN A 32 -9.05 -18.98 26.95
C GLN A 32 -10.48 -18.45 26.85
N GLY A 33 -11.45 -19.32 26.55
CA GLY A 33 -12.87 -18.98 26.47
C GLY A 33 -13.57 -18.95 27.83
N GLY A 34 -14.89 -19.08 27.81
CA GLY A 34 -15.72 -19.18 29.02
C GLY A 34 -15.44 -20.45 29.82
N GLU A 35 -15.80 -20.45 31.09
CA GLU A 35 -15.72 -21.64 31.95
C GLU A 35 -16.58 -22.78 31.40
N GLY A 36 -16.07 -24.00 31.49
CA GLY A 36 -16.83 -25.19 31.10
C GLY A 36 -17.92 -25.53 32.13
N SER A 37 -19.00 -26.14 31.66
CA SER A 37 -20.07 -26.63 32.54
C SER A 37 -19.74 -28.01 33.12
N GLY A 38 -20.20 -28.29 34.34
CA GLY A 38 -20.13 -29.63 34.94
C GLY A 38 -18.72 -30.18 35.15
N GLY A 39 -17.71 -29.31 35.33
CA GLY A 39 -16.30 -29.72 35.46
C GLY A 39 -15.56 -29.89 34.12
N GLY A 40 -16.19 -29.52 33.00
CA GLY A 40 -15.56 -29.50 31.69
C GLY A 40 -14.46 -28.44 31.56
N PRO A 41 -13.52 -28.61 30.60
CA PRO A 41 -12.48 -27.63 30.34
C PRO A 41 -13.07 -26.31 29.84
N ALA A 42 -12.35 -25.21 30.03
CA ALA A 42 -12.72 -23.93 29.45
C ALA A 42 -12.80 -24.02 27.91
N GLY A 43 -13.72 -23.25 27.33
CA GLY A 43 -13.83 -23.10 25.88
C GLY A 43 -12.65 -22.33 25.28
N ASP A 44 -12.76 -21.96 24.01
CA ASP A 44 -11.74 -21.18 23.33
C ASP A 44 -12.19 -19.73 23.10
N ALA A 45 -11.23 -18.82 23.09
CA ALA A 45 -11.48 -17.45 22.61
C ALA A 45 -11.05 -17.34 21.14
N LEU A 46 -11.89 -16.73 20.31
CA LEU A 46 -11.59 -16.42 18.92
C LEU A 46 -11.34 -14.91 18.80
N VAL A 47 -10.17 -14.56 18.26
CA VAL A 47 -9.79 -13.16 18.01
C VAL A 47 -9.82 -12.93 16.51
N GLN A 48 -10.73 -12.09 16.04
CA GLN A 48 -10.75 -11.65 14.64
C GLN A 48 -9.90 -10.40 14.47
N ILE A 49 -9.03 -10.40 13.47
CA ILE A 49 -8.17 -9.26 13.15
C ILE A 49 -8.91 -8.34 12.19
N THR A 50 -8.95 -7.05 12.52
CA THR A 50 -9.40 -6.01 11.60
C THR A 50 -8.21 -5.13 11.21
N VAL A 51 -7.91 -5.07 9.92
CA VAL A 51 -6.86 -4.19 9.37
C VAL A 51 -7.51 -2.88 8.97
N LYS A 52 -7.08 -1.79 9.59
CA LYS A 52 -7.58 -0.45 9.24
C LYS A 52 -7.09 -0.05 7.84
N PRO A 53 -7.92 0.60 7.01
CA PRO A 53 -7.47 1.20 5.77
C PRO A 53 -6.32 2.19 6.02
N HIS A 54 -5.33 2.19 5.13
CA HIS A 54 -4.24 3.15 5.16
C HIS A 54 -4.52 4.31 4.19
N ALA A 55 -4.01 5.50 4.48
CA ALA A 55 -4.31 6.71 3.70
C ALA A 55 -3.86 6.62 2.23
N PHE A 56 -2.80 5.86 1.95
CA PHE A 56 -2.21 5.77 0.60
C PHE A 56 -1.65 4.39 0.24
N PHE A 57 -1.68 3.42 1.17
CA PHE A 57 -1.29 2.04 0.85
C PHE A 57 -2.53 1.20 0.72
N GLU A 58 -2.65 0.51 -0.40
CA GLU A 58 -3.70 -0.47 -0.62
C GLU A 58 -3.07 -1.86 -0.62
N ARG A 59 -3.64 -2.78 0.17
CA ARG A 59 -3.19 -4.17 0.18
C ARG A 59 -3.90 -4.95 -0.91
N ASP A 60 -3.13 -5.64 -1.75
CA ASP A 60 -3.62 -6.56 -2.78
C ASP A 60 -2.96 -7.92 -2.60
N GLY A 61 -3.63 -8.82 -1.87
CA GLY A 61 -3.05 -10.09 -1.44
C GLY A 61 -1.83 -9.88 -0.54
N ASP A 62 -0.65 -10.29 -1.01
CA ASP A 62 0.63 -10.04 -0.33
C ASP A 62 1.36 -8.82 -0.91
N ASN A 63 0.85 -8.22 -1.99
CA ASN A 63 1.40 -7.02 -2.59
C ASN A 63 0.83 -5.75 -1.92
N ILE A 64 1.56 -4.66 -2.09
CA ILE A 64 1.11 -3.31 -1.73
C ILE A 64 1.01 -2.47 -3.00
N ARG A 65 -0.06 -1.71 -3.15
CA ARG A 65 -0.22 -0.72 -4.21
C ARG A 65 -0.13 0.68 -3.61
N VAL A 66 0.53 1.57 -4.33
CA VAL A 66 0.63 2.99 -3.99
C VAL A 66 0.60 3.83 -5.26
N THR A 67 -0.05 4.98 -5.19
CA THR A 67 0.04 6.00 -6.23
C THR A 67 1.10 7.00 -5.81
N LEU A 68 2.16 7.13 -6.62
CA LEU A 68 3.26 8.04 -6.36
C LEU A 68 3.11 9.28 -7.24
N PRO A 69 2.88 10.47 -6.65
CA PRO A 69 2.94 11.71 -7.40
C PRO A 69 4.38 11.98 -7.84
N ILE A 70 4.55 12.31 -9.11
CA ILE A 70 5.82 12.75 -9.70
C ILE A 70 5.63 14.09 -10.41
N SER A 71 6.70 14.88 -10.46
CA SER A 71 6.74 16.15 -11.15
C SER A 71 6.86 15.98 -12.67
N LEU A 72 6.50 17.02 -13.42
CA LEU A 72 6.68 17.04 -14.88
C LEU A 72 8.16 16.83 -15.29
N PRO A 73 9.17 17.43 -14.66
CA PRO A 73 10.57 17.15 -14.96
C PRO A 73 10.96 15.69 -14.73
N GLU A 74 10.53 15.06 -13.63
CA GLU A 74 10.82 13.64 -13.35
C GLU A 74 10.18 12.73 -14.42
N ALA A 75 8.96 13.05 -14.86
CA ALA A 75 8.29 12.30 -15.92
C ALA A 75 9.02 12.42 -17.27
N VAL A 76 9.40 13.63 -17.67
CA VAL A 76 10.05 13.89 -18.97
C VAL A 76 11.51 13.42 -18.97
N LEU A 77 12.28 13.84 -17.97
CA LEU A 77 13.74 13.66 -17.93
C LEU A 77 14.16 12.35 -17.27
N GLY A 78 13.24 11.65 -16.61
CA GLY A 78 13.55 10.53 -15.73
C GLY A 78 14.31 10.99 -14.48
N GLY A 79 14.64 10.06 -13.61
CA GLY A 79 15.40 10.40 -12.41
C GLY A 79 15.33 9.34 -11.33
N LYS A 80 15.88 9.67 -10.17
CA LYS A 80 15.75 8.87 -8.94
C LYS A 80 14.82 9.60 -7.99
N VAL A 81 13.80 8.90 -7.51
CA VAL A 81 12.81 9.43 -6.57
C VAL A 81 12.75 8.56 -5.33
N GLU A 82 12.32 9.13 -4.22
CA GLU A 82 12.08 8.41 -2.98
C GLU A 82 10.65 7.87 -2.95
N VAL A 83 10.48 6.60 -2.58
CA VAL A 83 9.18 5.93 -2.52
C VAL A 83 8.96 5.38 -1.11
N PRO A 84 7.86 5.73 -0.44
CA PRO A 84 7.52 5.15 0.84
C PRO A 84 7.17 3.67 0.67
N THR A 85 7.67 2.81 1.56
CA THR A 85 7.25 1.41 1.66
C THR A 85 6.85 1.07 3.09
N VAL A 86 6.23 -0.09 3.29
CA VAL A 86 5.82 -0.56 4.63
C VAL A 86 7.01 -0.76 5.59
N ASP A 87 8.23 -0.92 5.08
CA ASP A 87 9.45 -1.10 5.87
C ASP A 87 10.34 0.16 5.89
N GLY A 88 9.85 1.30 5.39
CA GLY A 88 10.61 2.55 5.24
C GLY A 88 10.87 2.94 3.79
N ASN A 89 11.53 4.07 3.58
CA ASN A 89 11.68 4.64 2.25
C ASN A 89 12.77 3.95 1.42
N VAL A 90 12.58 3.91 0.10
CA VAL A 90 13.56 3.37 -0.85
C VAL A 90 13.69 4.26 -2.08
N THR A 91 14.85 4.25 -2.72
CA THR A 91 15.05 4.95 -4.00
C THR A 91 14.55 4.10 -5.16
N MET A 92 13.75 4.69 -6.05
CA MET A 92 13.29 4.09 -7.30
C MET A 92 13.74 4.93 -8.49
N THR A 93 14.09 4.29 -9.60
CA THR A 93 14.39 4.99 -10.86
C THR A 93 13.11 5.16 -11.68
N VAL A 94 12.76 6.39 -12.01
CA VAL A 94 11.70 6.74 -12.97
C VAL A 94 12.33 6.79 -14.36
N PRO A 95 11.80 6.04 -15.35
CA PRO A 95 12.32 6.09 -16.71
C PRO A 95 12.03 7.45 -17.36
N LYS A 96 12.81 7.79 -18.40
CA LYS A 96 12.54 8.96 -19.24
C LYS A 96 11.20 8.81 -19.94
N ASN A 97 10.49 9.91 -20.16
CA ASN A 97 9.17 9.95 -20.79
C ASN A 97 8.14 9.02 -20.12
N ALA A 98 8.19 8.94 -18.77
CA ALA A 98 7.19 8.24 -17.99
C ALA A 98 5.83 8.95 -18.06
N ASN A 99 4.75 8.19 -17.93
CA ASN A 99 3.39 8.70 -18.01
C ASN A 99 2.57 8.35 -16.75
N SER A 100 1.50 9.11 -16.53
CA SER A 100 0.49 8.77 -15.52
C SER A 100 -0.12 7.40 -15.85
N GLY A 101 -0.20 6.53 -14.84
CA GLY A 101 -0.70 5.17 -14.99
C GLY A 101 0.37 4.12 -15.22
N ASP A 102 1.61 4.51 -15.54
CA ASP A 102 2.75 3.57 -15.61
C ASP A 102 2.93 2.87 -14.27
N LYS A 103 3.18 1.56 -14.32
CA LYS A 103 3.35 0.72 -13.14
C LYS A 103 4.78 0.25 -13.01
N LEU A 104 5.45 0.70 -11.95
CA LEU A 104 6.79 0.27 -11.59
C LEU A 104 6.74 -0.71 -10.42
N ARG A 105 7.67 -1.67 -10.39
CA ARG A 105 7.68 -2.74 -9.39
C ARG A 105 8.90 -2.65 -8.49
N LEU A 106 8.66 -2.54 -7.19
CA LEU A 106 9.65 -2.68 -6.14
C LEU A 106 9.59 -4.11 -5.58
N LYS A 107 10.51 -4.95 -6.07
CA LYS A 107 10.56 -6.38 -5.72
C LYS A 107 10.82 -6.58 -4.22
N GLY A 108 10.02 -7.43 -3.57
CA GLY A 108 10.17 -7.80 -2.16
C GLY A 108 9.75 -6.71 -1.16
N LYS A 109 9.14 -5.62 -1.63
CA LYS A 109 8.68 -4.49 -0.80
C LYS A 109 7.19 -4.56 -0.44
N GLY A 110 6.52 -5.67 -0.75
CA GLY A 110 5.17 -5.98 -0.27
C GLY A 110 5.20 -6.62 1.11
N LEU A 111 4.09 -7.23 1.52
CA LEU A 111 3.92 -7.83 2.84
C LEU A 111 4.58 -9.22 2.94
N PRO A 112 4.98 -9.64 4.15
CA PRO A 112 5.36 -11.02 4.41
C PRO A 112 4.22 -11.99 4.12
N GLN A 113 4.53 -13.10 3.48
CA GLN A 113 3.56 -14.18 3.25
C GLN A 113 3.29 -14.93 4.56
N ALA A 114 2.05 -15.39 4.72
CA ALA A 114 1.69 -16.26 5.85
C ALA A 114 2.58 -17.52 5.85
N GLY A 115 3.20 -17.81 7.00
CA GLY A 115 4.13 -18.94 7.14
C GLY A 115 5.58 -18.66 6.72
N GLY A 116 5.92 -17.41 6.36
CA GLY A 116 7.31 -16.95 6.26
C GLY A 116 8.08 -17.37 5.01
N LYS A 117 7.42 -17.92 3.97
CA LYS A 117 8.07 -18.45 2.77
C LYS A 117 8.41 -17.40 1.69
N GLY A 118 8.16 -16.12 1.95
CA GLY A 118 8.43 -15.05 0.99
C GLY A 118 7.79 -13.72 1.37
N ARG A 119 7.90 -12.76 0.44
CA ARG A 119 7.24 -11.46 0.50
C ARG A 119 6.62 -11.15 -0.85
N GLY A 120 5.52 -10.41 -0.84
CA GLY A 120 5.01 -9.78 -2.05
C GLY A 120 5.87 -8.59 -2.49
N ASP A 121 5.40 -7.91 -3.53
CA ASP A 121 6.02 -6.74 -4.13
C ASP A 121 5.22 -5.47 -3.82
N GLN A 122 5.86 -4.32 -3.97
CA GLN A 122 5.14 -3.05 -4.02
C GLN A 122 5.00 -2.58 -5.47
N LEU A 123 3.77 -2.31 -5.89
CA LEU A 123 3.40 -1.82 -7.21
C LEU A 123 3.13 -0.32 -7.11
N VAL A 124 3.96 0.47 -7.78
CA VAL A 124 3.92 1.92 -7.78
C VAL A 124 3.28 2.40 -9.06
N THR A 125 2.10 3.00 -8.96
CA THR A 125 1.45 3.67 -10.09
C THR A 125 1.89 5.13 -10.11
N LEU A 126 2.48 5.58 -11.21
CA LEU A 126 2.91 6.97 -11.35
C LEU A 126 1.71 7.88 -11.62
N GLN A 127 1.73 9.08 -11.03
CA GLN A 127 0.77 10.13 -11.29
C GLN A 127 1.51 11.45 -11.48
N ILE A 128 1.51 11.99 -12.69
CA ILE A 128 2.10 13.30 -12.94
C ILE A 128 1.24 14.37 -12.24
N ARG A 129 1.87 15.14 -11.36
CA ARG A 129 1.24 16.25 -10.65
C ARG A 129 1.95 17.56 -11.02
N LEU A 130 1.16 18.53 -11.48
CA LEU A 130 1.64 19.87 -11.75
C LEU A 130 1.87 20.64 -10.43
N PRO A 131 2.77 21.63 -10.41
CA PRO A 131 2.96 22.48 -9.24
C PRO A 131 1.65 23.13 -8.81
N ASP A 132 1.45 23.30 -7.50
CA ASP A 132 0.30 24.03 -6.98
C ASP A 132 0.46 25.53 -7.31
N GLY A 133 -0.65 26.22 -7.61
CA GLY A 133 -0.66 27.64 -7.96
C GLY A 133 -0.48 27.94 -9.45
N ALA A 134 -0.36 29.23 -9.78
CA ALA A 134 -0.15 29.69 -11.16
C ALA A 134 1.35 29.91 -11.42
N ASP A 135 1.98 28.98 -12.14
CA ASP A 135 3.33 29.17 -12.67
C ASP A 135 3.25 29.77 -14.08
N GLU A 136 3.37 31.10 -14.16
CA GLU A 136 3.31 31.84 -15.44
C GLU A 136 4.39 31.40 -16.41
N LYS A 137 5.61 31.08 -15.93
CA LYS A 137 6.71 30.64 -16.79
C LYS A 137 6.41 29.29 -17.42
N LEU A 138 5.87 28.36 -16.63
CA LEU A 138 5.44 27.06 -17.16
C LEU A 138 4.31 27.23 -18.18
N ARG A 139 3.34 28.11 -17.92
CA ARG A 139 2.25 28.39 -18.84
C ARG A 139 2.75 28.95 -20.17
N ASP A 140 3.59 29.97 -20.13
CA ASP A 140 4.13 30.62 -21.34
C ASP A 140 4.97 29.62 -22.15
N PHE A 141 5.76 28.77 -21.48
CA PHE A 141 6.50 27.69 -22.13
C PHE A 141 5.57 26.69 -22.83
N VAL A 142 4.51 26.23 -22.14
CA VAL A 142 3.56 25.25 -22.69
C VAL A 142 2.75 25.86 -23.83
N GLU A 143 2.38 27.14 -23.77
CA GLU A 143 1.68 27.84 -24.87
C GLU A 143 2.50 27.85 -26.15
N GLU A 144 3.80 28.16 -26.07
CA GLU A 144 4.67 28.13 -27.25
C GLU A 144 4.90 26.71 -27.76
N TRP A 145 5.15 25.76 -26.84
CA TRP A 145 5.31 24.37 -27.19
C TRP A 145 4.05 23.81 -27.90
N ALA A 146 2.86 24.11 -27.40
CA ALA A 146 1.59 23.60 -27.92
C ALA A 146 1.32 24.01 -29.37
N LYS A 147 1.80 25.19 -29.82
CA LYS A 147 1.66 25.63 -31.23
C LYS A 147 2.37 24.71 -32.22
N GLN A 148 3.37 23.97 -31.75
CA GLN A 148 4.23 23.11 -32.56
C GLN A 148 3.85 21.63 -32.46
N GLN A 149 2.89 21.26 -31.61
CA GLN A 149 2.53 19.87 -31.33
C GLN A 149 1.20 19.47 -31.95
N SER A 150 1.11 18.22 -32.40
CA SER A 150 -0.10 17.63 -32.99
C SER A 150 -0.59 16.36 -32.27
N TYR A 151 -0.03 16.05 -31.10
CA TYR A 151 -0.42 14.84 -30.36
C TYR A 151 -1.81 14.99 -29.71
N ASN A 152 -2.68 13.99 -29.91
CA ASN A 152 -4.00 13.93 -29.29
C ASN A 152 -4.06 12.73 -28.32
N PRO A 153 -3.94 12.94 -27.00
CA PRO A 153 -3.96 11.84 -26.03
C PRO A 153 -5.33 11.13 -25.92
N ARG A 154 -6.38 11.69 -26.54
CA ARG A 154 -7.74 11.11 -26.57
C ARG A 154 -8.05 10.38 -27.88
N ALA A 155 -7.11 10.27 -28.82
CA ALA A 155 -7.36 9.68 -30.14
C ALA A 155 -7.90 8.24 -30.09
N GLY A 156 -7.60 7.50 -29.01
CA GLY A 156 -8.08 6.12 -28.80
C GLY A 156 -9.43 5.99 -28.08
N ILE A 157 -10.05 7.08 -27.61
CA ILE A 157 -11.31 7.04 -26.88
C ILE A 157 -12.46 7.10 -27.90
N LYS A 158 -13.15 5.97 -28.11
CA LYS A 158 -14.39 5.89 -28.90
C LYS A 158 -15.60 6.00 -27.98
N ILE A 159 -16.55 6.87 -28.32
CA ILE A 159 -17.87 7.00 -27.67
C ILE A 159 -18.88 6.19 -28.48
#